data_AF-A0A954QGH2-F1
#
_entry.id   AF-A0A954QGH2-F1
#
_cell.length_a   1.000
_cell.length_b   1.000
_cell.length_c   1.000
_cell.angle_alpha   90.00
_cell.angle_beta   90.00
_cell.angle_gamma   90.00
#
_symmetry.space_group_name_H-M   'P 1'
#
loop_
_entity.id
_entity.type
_entity.pdbx_description
1 polymer ?
#
loop_
_entity_poly.entity_id
_entity_poly.type
_entity_poly.pdbx_seq_one_letter_code
_entity_poly.pdbx_strand_id
1 'polypeptide(L)'
;MYLATSFAFLLQEFAVVMNAKTLENFTTLPTGWVFAHRHTVTGMIVAADVAGVKHHSVFHRIFAAASWSLDDAGLAVFRLLEPYLDEEMTLLGIDDRLARKRGLKIFGVGTHHGPLLSSRGHTVTNWGLNWVVPRVIVRFPLWPDRPFCLPILFRLHLNEKAATKWHRRCGHHAGIFKHRSHVMDFGIDGRLRVRVDIVRCFGTKDAA
;
A
#
# COMPACT_ATOMS: atom_id res chain seq x y z
N MET A 1 -21.63 18.29 1.95
CA MET A 1 -21.18 16.90 1.76
C MET A 1 -21.36 16.14 3.08
N TYR A 2 -22.18 15.10 3.11
CA TYR A 2 -22.38 14.30 4.33
C TYR A 2 -21.46 13.07 4.27
N LEU A 3 -20.41 13.09 5.08
CA LEU A 3 -19.54 11.93 5.25
C LEU A 3 -20.10 11.08 6.40
N ALA A 4 -20.22 9.77 6.19
CA ALA A 4 -20.65 8.87 7.25
C ALA A 4 -19.70 8.94 8.44
N THR A 5 -20.24 9.06 9.66
CA THR A 5 -19.45 9.16 10.90
C THR A 5 -18.47 7.99 11.06
N SER A 6 -18.87 6.79 10.63
CA SER A 6 -18.01 5.61 10.61
C SER A 6 -16.75 5.80 9.79
N PHE A 7 -16.83 6.48 8.63
CA PHE A 7 -15.65 6.76 7.81
C PHE A 7 -14.74 7.80 8.47
N ALA A 8 -15.30 8.81 9.14
CA ALA A 8 -14.51 9.78 9.89
C ALA A 8 -13.68 9.13 11.01
N PHE A 9 -14.25 8.14 11.72
CA PHE A 9 -13.52 7.37 12.73
C PHE A 9 -12.34 6.60 12.13
N LEU A 10 -12.50 5.99 10.96
CA LEU A 10 -11.38 5.31 10.29
C LEU A 10 -10.25 6.28 9.93
N LEU A 11 -10.58 7.51 9.54
CA LEU A 11 -9.58 8.53 9.23
C LEU A 11 -8.88 9.09 10.48
N GLN A 12 -9.51 9.02 11.65
CA GLN A 12 -8.95 9.49 12.91
C GLN A 12 -7.73 8.68 13.35
N GLU A 13 -7.63 7.41 12.99
CA GLU A 13 -6.46 6.58 13.29
C GLU A 13 -5.16 7.13 12.70
N PHE A 14 -5.22 7.92 11.63
CA PHE A 14 -4.04 8.56 11.07
C PHE A 14 -3.51 9.72 11.92
N ALA A 15 -4.23 10.13 12.97
CA ALA A 15 -3.78 11.17 13.90
C ALA A 15 -2.51 10.79 14.66
N VAL A 16 -2.25 9.49 14.84
CA VAL A 16 -1.00 9.02 15.49
C VAL A 16 0.21 9.09 14.55
N VAL A 17 -0.02 9.25 13.24
CA VAL A 17 1.01 9.22 12.19
C VAL A 17 1.30 10.63 11.66
N MET A 18 0.36 11.55 11.81
CA MET A 18 0.39 12.88 11.19
C MET A 18 0.22 13.96 12.25
N ASN A 19 0.92 15.09 12.08
CA ASN A 19 0.59 16.28 12.85
C ASN A 19 -0.81 16.81 12.49
N ALA A 20 -1.39 17.63 13.37
CA ALA A 20 -2.75 18.12 13.25
C ALA A 20 -3.05 18.81 11.89
N LYS A 21 -2.11 19.59 11.34
CA LYS A 21 -2.31 20.30 10.07
C LYS A 21 -2.22 19.38 8.86
N THR A 22 -1.34 18.39 8.89
CA THR A 22 -1.29 17.35 7.86
C THR A 22 -2.56 16.52 7.91
N LEU A 23 -3.02 16.12 9.10
CA LEU A 23 -4.25 15.34 9.29
C LEU A 23 -5.48 16.10 8.78
N GLU A 24 -5.64 17.37 9.13
CA GLU A 24 -6.76 18.22 8.66
C GLU A 24 -6.87 18.21 7.12
N ASN A 25 -5.76 18.41 6.42
CA ASN A 25 -5.76 18.40 4.95
C ASN A 25 -5.82 16.98 4.39
N PHE A 26 -5.26 15.98 5.10
CA PHE A 26 -5.35 14.58 4.73
C PHE A 26 -6.80 14.14 4.74
N THR A 27 -7.56 14.32 5.82
CA THR A 27 -8.98 13.90 5.90
C THR A 27 -9.86 14.46 4.78
N THR A 28 -9.55 15.66 4.29
CA THR A 28 -10.22 16.27 3.13
C THR A 28 -10.06 15.42 1.86
N LEU A 29 -8.89 14.81 1.64
CA LEU A 29 -8.59 14.06 0.42
C LEU A 29 -9.36 12.74 0.30
N PRO A 30 -9.38 11.79 1.27
CA PRO A 30 -10.23 10.61 1.22
C PRO A 30 -11.72 10.98 1.17
N THR A 31 -12.13 12.06 1.85
CA THR A 31 -13.51 12.51 1.77
C THR A 31 -13.87 12.91 0.33
N GLY A 32 -13.05 13.73 -0.31
CA GLY A 32 -13.23 14.07 -1.73
C GLY A 32 -13.07 12.85 -2.65
N TRP A 33 -12.20 11.91 -2.32
CA TRP A 33 -11.97 10.69 -3.08
C TRP A 33 -13.21 9.81 -3.18
N VAL A 34 -14.00 9.71 -2.10
CA VAL A 34 -15.28 8.95 -2.09
C VAL A 34 -16.27 9.49 -3.14
N PHE A 35 -16.24 10.80 -3.41
CA PHE A 35 -17.20 11.45 -4.34
C PHE A 35 -16.59 11.83 -5.69
N ALA A 36 -15.27 11.75 -5.86
CA ALA A 36 -14.60 12.22 -7.06
C ALA A 36 -14.79 11.26 -8.24
N HIS A 37 -15.23 11.77 -9.38
CA HIS A 37 -15.28 10.98 -10.63
C HIS A 37 -13.88 10.52 -11.08
N ARG A 38 -12.87 11.39 -10.92
CA ARG A 38 -11.47 11.05 -11.17
C ARG A 38 -10.69 11.20 -9.88
N HIS A 39 -10.03 10.12 -9.48
CA HIS A 39 -9.25 10.05 -8.23
C HIS A 39 -7.87 10.74 -8.34
N THR A 40 -7.82 11.92 -8.97
CA THR A 40 -6.65 12.81 -8.94
C THR A 40 -6.75 13.72 -7.72
N VAL A 41 -5.62 14.24 -7.23
CA VAL A 41 -5.61 15.19 -6.09
C VAL A 41 -6.54 16.38 -6.38
N THR A 42 -6.45 16.98 -7.56
CA THR A 42 -7.35 18.07 -7.97
C THR A 42 -8.82 17.64 -8.02
N GLY A 43 -9.11 16.43 -8.53
CA GLY A 43 -10.47 15.89 -8.55
C GLY A 43 -11.04 15.70 -7.14
N MET A 44 -10.22 15.22 -6.20
CA MET A 44 -10.60 15.10 -4.78
C MET A 44 -10.87 16.47 -4.15
N ILE A 45 -10.02 17.47 -4.42
CA ILE A 45 -10.18 18.85 -3.90
C ILE A 45 -11.49 19.47 -4.39
N VAL A 46 -11.82 19.30 -5.68
CA VAL A 46 -13.07 19.78 -6.26
C VAL A 46 -14.27 19.05 -5.66
N ALA A 47 -14.20 17.71 -5.57
CA ALA A 47 -15.29 16.90 -5.01
C ALA A 47 -15.52 17.16 -3.51
N ALA A 48 -14.47 17.51 -2.76
CA ALA A 48 -14.56 17.90 -1.36
C ALA A 48 -15.01 19.35 -1.14
N ASP A 49 -15.31 20.10 -2.22
CA ASP A 49 -15.76 21.50 -2.17
C ASP A 49 -14.77 22.46 -1.48
N VAL A 50 -13.46 22.21 -1.64
CA VAL A 50 -12.38 23.04 -1.07
C VAL A 50 -11.54 23.74 -2.16
N ALA A 51 -11.93 23.59 -3.42
CA ALA A 51 -11.32 24.32 -4.52
C ALA A 51 -11.56 25.83 -4.36
N GLY A 52 -10.50 26.65 -4.43
CA GLY A 52 -10.60 28.09 -4.21
C GLY A 52 -10.64 28.52 -2.74
N VAL A 53 -11.04 27.64 -1.82
CA VAL A 53 -11.00 27.89 -0.36
C VAL A 53 -9.57 27.78 0.18
N LYS A 54 -8.83 26.74 -0.25
CA LYS A 54 -7.40 26.55 0.05
C LYS A 54 -6.62 26.43 -1.25
N HIS A 55 -5.39 26.95 -1.24
CA HIS A 55 -4.49 26.79 -2.38
C HIS A 55 -4.16 25.30 -2.60
N HIS A 56 -4.34 24.79 -3.83
CA HIS A 56 -4.22 23.36 -4.14
C HIS A 56 -2.88 22.73 -3.71
N SER A 57 -1.80 23.53 -3.69
CA SER A 57 -0.47 23.10 -3.26
C SER A 57 -0.44 22.57 -1.82
N VAL A 58 -1.34 23.03 -0.94
CA VAL A 58 -1.47 22.53 0.44
C VAL A 58 -1.69 21.01 0.46
N PHE A 59 -2.55 20.50 -0.42
CA PHE A 59 -2.86 19.08 -0.50
C PHE A 59 -1.76 18.27 -1.17
N HIS A 60 -1.08 18.83 -2.17
CA HIS A 60 0.09 18.18 -2.78
C HIS A 60 1.27 18.07 -1.81
N ARG A 61 1.44 19.04 -0.89
CA ARG A 61 2.47 19.00 0.14
C ARG A 61 2.35 17.80 1.08
N ILE A 62 1.15 17.24 1.26
CA ILE A 62 0.95 16.00 2.03
C ILE A 62 1.85 14.90 1.47
N PHE A 63 1.85 14.69 0.16
CA PHE A 63 2.65 13.63 -0.46
C PHE A 63 4.10 14.02 -0.76
N ALA A 64 4.36 15.33 -0.93
CA ALA A 64 5.66 15.80 -1.39
C ALA A 64 6.63 16.18 -0.25
N ALA A 65 6.12 16.63 0.90
CA ALA A 65 6.95 17.29 1.91
C ALA A 65 6.50 17.07 3.37
N ALA A 66 5.25 16.67 3.63
CA ALA A 66 4.79 16.46 5.00
C ALA A 66 5.55 15.29 5.65
N SER A 67 5.85 15.43 6.94
CA SER A 67 6.50 14.38 7.73
C SER A 67 5.48 13.35 8.20
N TRP A 68 5.43 12.21 7.53
CA TRP A 68 4.69 11.01 7.90
C TRP A 68 5.31 9.79 7.22
N SER A 69 5.10 8.60 7.77
CA SER A 69 5.66 7.35 7.26
C SER A 69 4.57 6.49 6.60
N LEU A 70 4.92 5.89 5.47
CA LEU A 70 4.07 4.86 4.82
C LEU A 70 3.89 3.63 5.71
N ASP A 71 4.94 3.25 6.44
CA ASP A 71 4.90 2.09 7.32
C ASP A 71 3.98 2.37 8.52
N ASP A 72 4.12 3.53 9.16
CA ASP A 72 3.28 3.92 10.30
C ASP A 72 1.81 4.10 9.89
N ALA A 73 1.56 4.67 8.71
CA ALA A 73 0.22 4.78 8.14
C ALA A 73 -0.40 3.40 7.92
N GLY A 74 0.38 2.43 7.44
CA GLY A 74 -0.09 1.06 7.27
C GLY A 74 -0.31 0.31 8.57
N LEU A 75 0.54 0.55 9.58
CA LEU A 75 0.34 0.02 10.92
C LEU A 75 -0.91 0.62 11.60
N ALA A 76 -1.21 1.90 11.37
CA ALA A 76 -2.47 2.49 11.83
C ALA A 76 -3.69 1.80 11.20
N VAL A 77 -3.62 1.45 9.91
CA VAL A 77 -4.67 0.64 9.27
C VAL A 77 -4.72 -0.78 9.84
N PHE A 78 -3.58 -1.38 10.16
CA PHE A 78 -3.54 -2.71 10.77
C PHE A 78 -4.20 -2.73 12.16
N ARG A 79 -3.99 -1.68 12.98
CA ARG A 79 -4.64 -1.54 14.31
C ARG A 79 -6.15 -1.58 14.24
N LEU A 80 -6.75 -0.98 13.21
CA LEU A 80 -8.20 -1.05 12.97
C LEU A 80 -8.73 -2.48 12.81
N LEU A 81 -7.84 -3.41 12.44
CA LEU A 81 -8.19 -4.79 12.17
C LEU A 81 -7.98 -5.70 13.37
N GLU A 82 -7.22 -5.27 14.39
CA GLU A 82 -6.91 -6.05 15.60
C GLU A 82 -8.13 -6.76 16.23
N PRO A 83 -9.31 -6.12 16.36
CA PRO A 83 -10.50 -6.78 16.93
C PRO A 83 -11.03 -7.97 16.12
N TYR A 84 -10.59 -8.11 14.87
CA TYR A 84 -11.00 -9.16 13.94
C TYR A 84 -9.89 -10.16 13.64
N LEU A 85 -8.73 -10.00 14.27
CA LEU A 85 -7.60 -10.90 14.11
C LEU A 85 -7.74 -12.10 15.06
N ASP A 86 -7.25 -13.24 14.58
CA ASP A 86 -7.12 -14.43 15.41
C ASP A 86 -5.85 -14.29 16.27
N GLU A 87 -6.00 -14.46 17.59
CA GLU A 87 -4.91 -14.32 18.57
C GLU A 87 -3.83 -15.40 18.40
N GLU A 88 -4.20 -16.58 17.91
CA GLU A 88 -3.27 -17.69 17.69
C GLU A 88 -2.59 -17.59 16.32
N MET A 89 -3.37 -17.26 15.28
CA MET A 89 -2.89 -17.32 13.91
C MET A 89 -3.59 -16.36 12.95
N THR A 90 -2.92 -15.24 12.66
CA THR A 90 -3.32 -14.33 11.57
C THR A 90 -2.59 -14.66 10.27
N LEU A 91 -3.35 -14.82 9.19
CA LEU A 91 -2.82 -15.05 7.84
C LEU A 91 -2.48 -13.74 7.12
N LEU A 92 -1.26 -13.65 6.58
CA LEU A 92 -0.84 -12.55 5.71
C LEU A 92 -0.59 -13.03 4.27
N GLY A 93 -1.22 -12.35 3.31
CA GLY A 93 -0.91 -12.47 1.88
C GLY A 93 0.09 -11.41 1.45
N ILE A 94 1.02 -11.76 0.56
CA ILE A 94 1.90 -10.80 -0.12
C ILE A 94 1.64 -10.92 -1.61
N ASP A 95 1.26 -9.82 -2.22
CA ASP A 95 1.06 -9.71 -3.65
C ASP A 95 1.81 -8.49 -4.15
N ASP A 96 2.31 -8.54 -5.37
CA ASP A 96 2.86 -7.37 -6.01
C ASP A 96 1.86 -6.82 -7.04
N ARG A 97 1.97 -5.53 -7.31
CA ARG A 97 1.05 -4.85 -8.22
C ARG A 97 1.84 -3.90 -9.09
N LEU A 98 1.85 -4.19 -10.38
CA LEU A 98 2.39 -3.28 -11.37
C LEU A 98 1.42 -2.12 -11.63
N ALA A 99 1.73 -0.96 -11.09
CA ALA A 99 1.06 0.28 -11.43
C ALA A 99 1.63 0.82 -12.75
N ARG A 100 0.83 0.74 -13.82
CA ARG A 100 1.19 1.26 -15.15
C ARG A 100 1.26 2.79 -15.11
N LYS A 101 2.47 3.32 -14.97
CA LYS A 101 2.78 4.75 -15.05
C LYS A 101 3.81 5.00 -16.14
N ARG A 102 3.60 6.05 -16.92
CA ARG A 102 4.48 6.46 -18.03
C ARG A 102 5.20 7.76 -17.62
N GLY A 103 6.51 7.80 -17.80
CA GLY A 103 7.32 8.98 -17.51
C GLY A 103 8.70 8.63 -16.97
N LEU A 104 9.76 9.10 -17.65
CA LEU A 104 11.15 8.77 -17.31
C LEU A 104 11.65 9.41 -16.01
N LYS A 105 10.96 10.43 -15.50
CA LYS A 105 11.29 11.14 -14.26
C LYS A 105 10.61 10.56 -13.03
N ILE A 106 9.74 9.55 -13.19
CA ILE A 106 9.05 8.92 -12.05
C ILE A 106 10.06 8.07 -11.28
N PHE A 107 10.19 8.34 -9.98
CA PHE A 107 11.07 7.57 -9.10
C PHE A 107 10.66 6.09 -9.09
N GLY A 108 11.65 5.21 -9.26
CA GLY A 108 11.47 3.76 -9.23
C GLY A 108 10.71 3.13 -10.40
N VAL A 109 10.32 3.90 -11.42
CA VAL A 109 9.72 3.32 -12.63
C VAL A 109 10.77 2.50 -13.40
N GLY A 110 10.34 1.36 -13.95
CA GLY A 110 11.21 0.53 -14.76
C GLY A 110 10.48 -0.59 -15.48
N THR A 111 11.27 -1.42 -16.15
CA THR A 111 10.81 -2.64 -16.80
C THR A 111 10.75 -3.78 -15.78
N HIS A 112 9.61 -4.46 -15.71
CA HIS A 112 9.37 -5.60 -14.83
C HIS A 112 8.89 -6.80 -15.64
N HIS A 113 9.31 -8.00 -15.23
CA HIS A 113 8.86 -9.25 -15.86
C HIS A 113 7.38 -9.49 -15.58
N GLY A 114 6.61 -9.88 -16.62
CA GLY A 114 5.20 -10.23 -16.50
C GLY A 114 5.01 -11.75 -16.53
N PRO A 115 5.21 -12.47 -15.41
CA PRO A 115 5.30 -13.94 -15.42
C PRO A 115 4.02 -14.62 -15.95
N LEU A 116 2.84 -14.04 -15.69
CA LEU A 116 1.56 -14.57 -16.15
C LEU A 116 1.38 -14.48 -17.67
N LEU A 117 2.13 -13.61 -18.34
CA LEU A 117 2.10 -13.43 -19.80
C LEU A 117 3.32 -14.06 -20.49
N SER A 118 4.31 -14.51 -19.71
CA SER A 118 5.53 -15.14 -20.21
C SER A 118 5.37 -16.65 -20.30
N SER A 119 6.07 -17.27 -21.25
CA SER A 119 6.19 -18.71 -21.40
C SER A 119 7.68 -19.12 -21.50
N ARG A 120 7.96 -20.42 -21.58
CA ARG A 120 9.34 -20.93 -21.55
C ARG A 120 10.24 -20.31 -22.64
N GLY A 121 9.68 -19.94 -23.80
CA GLY A 121 10.40 -19.33 -24.93
C GLY A 121 9.99 -17.90 -25.25
N HIS A 122 9.12 -17.27 -24.45
CA HIS A 122 8.63 -15.91 -24.72
C HIS A 122 8.53 -15.11 -23.43
N THR A 123 9.37 -14.09 -23.29
CA THR A 123 9.44 -13.25 -22.09
C THR A 123 8.71 -11.94 -22.35
N VAL A 124 7.59 -11.74 -21.64
CA VAL A 124 6.87 -10.46 -21.65
C VAL A 124 7.38 -9.59 -20.50
N THR A 125 7.66 -8.34 -20.82
CA THR A 125 7.97 -7.33 -19.81
C THR A 125 7.02 -6.15 -19.92
N ASN A 126 6.76 -5.52 -18.78
CA ASN A 126 5.87 -4.38 -18.68
C ASN A 126 6.59 -3.23 -17.99
N TRP A 127 6.34 -2.01 -18.48
CA TRP A 127 6.88 -0.79 -17.88
C TRP A 127 5.93 -0.23 -16.81
N GLY A 128 6.45 0.10 -15.63
CA GLY A 128 5.65 0.69 -14.57
C GLY A 128 6.38 0.77 -13.22
N LEU A 129 5.59 0.99 -12.18
CA LEU A 129 6.04 0.90 -10.78
C LEU A 129 5.59 -0.45 -10.24
N ASN A 130 6.51 -1.25 -9.70
CA ASN A 130 6.12 -2.48 -9.00
C ASN A 130 5.96 -2.24 -7.50
N TRP A 131 4.75 -2.41 -6.98
CA TRP A 131 4.45 -2.25 -5.55
C TRP A 131 4.27 -3.61 -4.89
N VAL A 132 5.03 -3.90 -3.84
CA VAL A 132 4.77 -5.05 -2.98
C VAL A 132 3.79 -4.64 -1.90
N VAL A 133 2.68 -5.36 -1.78
CA VAL A 133 1.54 -5.03 -0.93
C VAL A 133 1.24 -6.20 0.00
N PRO A 134 1.76 -6.17 1.24
CA PRO A 134 1.29 -7.04 2.31
C PRO A 134 -0.18 -6.77 2.65
N ARG A 135 -0.92 -7.85 2.89
CA ARG A 135 -2.36 -7.86 3.13
C ARG A 135 -2.67 -8.80 4.27
N VAL A 136 -3.61 -8.44 5.11
CA VAL A 136 -4.13 -9.32 6.16
C VAL A 136 -5.42 -9.97 5.69
N ILE A 137 -5.54 -11.27 5.94
CA ILE A 137 -6.75 -12.03 5.65
C ILE A 137 -7.58 -12.07 6.93
N VAL A 138 -8.76 -11.45 6.90
CA VAL A 138 -9.66 -11.31 8.05
C VAL A 138 -11.03 -11.86 7.70
N ARG A 139 -11.77 -12.36 8.71
CA ARG A 139 -13.18 -12.71 8.59
C ARG A 139 -13.99 -11.78 9.46
N PHE A 140 -14.88 -11.03 8.84
CA PHE A 140 -15.75 -10.12 9.59
C PHE A 140 -16.97 -10.87 10.13
N PRO A 141 -17.46 -10.55 11.35
CA PRO A 141 -18.66 -11.17 11.91
C PRO A 141 -19.90 -11.05 11.02
N LEU A 142 -20.01 -9.96 10.26
CA LEU A 142 -21.12 -9.73 9.34
C LEU A 142 -21.12 -10.67 8.12
N TRP A 143 -19.97 -11.27 7.80
CA TRP A 143 -19.80 -12.18 6.65
C TRP A 143 -18.85 -13.35 7.02
N PRO A 144 -19.28 -14.27 7.90
CA PRO A 144 -18.39 -15.29 8.47
C PRO A 144 -17.79 -16.23 7.41
N ASP A 145 -18.56 -16.55 6.37
CA ASP A 145 -18.15 -17.48 5.32
C ASP A 145 -17.19 -16.85 4.31
N ARG A 146 -17.07 -15.52 4.30
CA ARG A 146 -16.29 -14.78 3.29
C ARG A 146 -15.02 -14.17 3.91
N PRO A 147 -13.83 -14.69 3.59
CA PRO A 147 -12.60 -14.01 3.97
C PRO A 147 -12.38 -12.76 3.12
N PHE A 148 -11.83 -11.71 3.74
CA PHE A 148 -11.42 -10.47 3.09
C PHE A 148 -9.91 -10.33 3.17
N CYS A 149 -9.28 -9.94 2.07
CA CYS A 149 -7.83 -9.72 1.99
C CYS A 149 -7.58 -8.21 1.89
N LEU A 150 -7.23 -7.58 3.01
CA LEU A 150 -7.14 -6.14 3.14
C LEU A 150 -5.69 -5.66 3.07
N PRO A 151 -5.35 -4.74 2.16
CA PRO A 151 -3.99 -4.20 2.09
C PRO A 151 -3.70 -3.32 3.30
N ILE A 152 -2.60 -3.62 3.98
CA ILE A 152 -2.18 -2.89 5.18
C ILE A 152 -0.90 -2.12 4.95
N LEU A 153 -0.02 -2.60 4.08
CA LEU A 153 1.27 -1.97 3.80
C LEU A 153 1.50 -1.94 2.30
N PHE A 154 2.38 -1.05 1.87
CA PHE A 154 2.86 -1.04 0.50
C PHE A 154 4.28 -0.49 0.42
N ARG A 155 5.11 -1.13 -0.39
CA ARG A 155 6.49 -0.70 -0.62
C ARG A 155 6.82 -0.77 -2.09
N LEU A 156 7.49 0.27 -2.58
CA LEU A 156 7.96 0.31 -3.95
C LEU A 156 9.16 -0.63 -4.11
N HIS A 157 9.05 -1.62 -4.99
CA HIS A 157 10.15 -2.47 -5.39
C HIS A 157 10.97 -1.79 -6.49
N LEU A 158 12.27 -1.67 -6.25
CA LEU A 158 13.23 -1.14 -7.21
C LEU A 158 13.98 -2.29 -7.88
N ASN A 159 13.83 -2.43 -9.20
CA ASN A 159 14.71 -3.29 -9.99
C ASN A 159 16.14 -2.71 -10.02
N GLU A 160 17.11 -3.50 -10.44
CA GLU A 160 18.53 -3.11 -10.43
C GLU A 160 18.79 -1.81 -11.20
N LYS A 161 18.23 -1.67 -12.41
CA LYS A 161 18.41 -0.47 -13.24
C LYS A 161 17.86 0.80 -12.55
N ALA A 162 16.67 0.72 -11.96
CA ALA A 162 16.06 1.82 -11.25
C ALA A 162 16.82 2.13 -9.96
N ALA A 163 17.24 1.12 -9.21
CA ALA A 163 18.03 1.26 -8.00
C ALA A 163 19.35 2.00 -8.27
N THR A 164 20.08 1.58 -9.31
CA THR A 164 21.32 2.26 -9.76
C THR A 164 21.06 3.69 -10.19
N LYS A 165 20.04 3.93 -11.04
CA LYS A 165 19.69 5.28 -11.50
C LYS A 165 19.40 6.26 -10.37
N TRP A 166 18.77 5.79 -9.30
CA TRP A 166 18.35 6.64 -8.18
C TRP A 166 19.27 6.52 -6.95
N HIS A 167 20.43 5.87 -7.08
CA HIS A 167 21.40 5.65 -6.00
C HIS A 167 20.77 5.04 -4.73
N ARG A 168 19.89 4.05 -4.92
CA ARG A 168 19.24 3.29 -3.85
C ARG A 168 19.66 1.84 -3.92
N ARG A 169 19.52 1.12 -2.80
CA ARG A 169 19.66 -0.33 -2.80
C ARG A 169 18.52 -0.93 -3.63
N CYS A 170 18.84 -1.91 -4.46
CA CYS A 170 17.81 -2.72 -5.10
C CYS A 170 17.02 -3.46 -4.01
N GLY A 171 15.71 -3.56 -4.22
CA GLY A 171 14.90 -4.44 -3.39
C GLY A 171 15.14 -5.86 -3.86
N HIS A 172 16.13 -6.57 -3.31
CA HIS A 172 16.29 -7.98 -3.64
C HIS A 172 15.01 -8.73 -3.24
N HIS A 173 14.35 -9.38 -4.20
CA HIS A 173 13.26 -10.34 -3.93
C HIS A 173 13.74 -11.52 -3.05
N ALA A 174 15.06 -11.68 -2.90
CA ALA A 174 15.69 -12.92 -2.48
C ALA A 174 16.03 -13.05 -0.98
N GLY A 175 15.90 -11.99 -0.17
CA GLY A 175 16.43 -12.00 1.21
C GLY A 175 15.42 -12.30 2.31
N ILE A 176 14.17 -11.83 2.21
CA ILE A 176 13.23 -11.87 3.34
C ILE A 176 12.24 -13.05 3.22
N PHE A 177 12.04 -13.59 2.01
CA PHE A 177 10.83 -14.34 1.72
C PHE A 177 11.05 -15.46 0.69
N LYS A 178 12.01 -16.37 0.94
CA LYS A 178 12.09 -17.69 0.24
C LYS A 178 11.13 -18.67 0.92
N HIS A 179 10.40 -19.46 0.12
CA HIS A 179 9.42 -20.51 0.47
C HIS A 179 9.61 -21.20 1.83
N ARG A 180 9.22 -20.52 2.90
CA ARG A 180 8.99 -21.07 4.22
C ARG A 180 7.86 -20.25 4.81
N SER A 181 6.90 -20.92 5.44
CA SER A 181 6.01 -20.27 6.39
C SER A 181 6.92 -19.64 7.45
N HIS A 182 7.02 -18.33 7.44
CA HIS A 182 7.77 -17.60 8.47
C HIS A 182 6.74 -17.14 9.49
N VAL A 183 6.90 -17.57 10.74
CA VAL A 183 6.25 -16.87 11.84
C VAL A 183 7.04 -15.58 12.03
N MET A 184 6.40 -14.46 11.78
CA MET A 184 6.96 -13.15 12.05
C MET A 184 6.18 -12.56 13.21
N ASP A 185 6.86 -12.15 14.26
CA ASP A 185 6.22 -11.46 15.38
C ASP A 185 5.93 -10.01 14.91
N PHE A 186 4.69 -9.77 14.50
CA PHE A 186 4.18 -8.43 14.23
C PHE A 186 3.26 -8.05 15.38
N GLY A 187 3.74 -7.19 16.28
CA GLY A 187 2.94 -6.65 17.36
C GLY A 187 3.64 -5.48 18.03
N ILE A 188 2.86 -4.49 18.43
CA ILE A 188 3.35 -3.30 19.16
C ILE A 188 3.87 -3.68 20.56
N ASP A 189 3.47 -4.85 21.08
CA ASP A 189 3.89 -5.38 22.39
C ASP A 189 4.26 -6.89 22.37
N GLY A 190 4.53 -7.48 21.19
CA GLY A 190 4.88 -8.91 21.07
C GLY A 190 3.75 -9.92 21.37
N ARG A 191 2.50 -9.46 21.53
CA ARG A 191 1.34 -10.33 21.85
C ARG A 191 0.73 -11.05 20.64
N LEU A 192 0.89 -10.51 19.44
CA LEU A 192 0.31 -11.09 18.23
C LEU A 192 1.36 -11.92 17.50
N ARG A 193 1.14 -13.23 17.41
CA ARG A 193 1.93 -14.13 16.56
C ARG A 193 1.33 -14.14 15.16
N VAL A 194 2.08 -13.66 14.18
CA VAL A 194 1.60 -13.60 12.80
C VAL A 194 2.29 -14.68 11.97
N ARG A 195 1.51 -15.56 11.35
CA ARG A 195 2.03 -16.52 10.39
C ARG A 195 1.93 -15.92 9.00
N VAL A 196 3.08 -15.63 8.40
CA VAL A 196 3.14 -15.12 7.03
C VAL A 196 3.13 -16.31 6.08
N ASP A 197 1.96 -16.64 5.55
CA ASP A 197 1.84 -17.58 4.44
C ASP A 197 1.98 -16.83 3.13
N ILE A 198 3.21 -16.84 2.64
CA ILE A 198 3.58 -16.19 1.39
C ILE A 198 3.03 -17.02 0.24
N VAL A 199 1.83 -16.70 -0.21
CA VAL A 199 1.32 -17.17 -1.50
C VAL A 199 2.08 -16.42 -2.59
N ARG A 200 3.26 -16.95 -2.93
CA ARG A 200 4.13 -16.43 -3.98
C ARG A 200 3.46 -16.63 -5.35
N CYS A 201 3.11 -15.55 -6.03
CA CYS A 201 2.82 -15.56 -7.46
C CYS A 201 4.04 -15.09 -8.28
N PHE A 202 5.24 -15.65 -8.10
CA PHE A 202 6.39 -15.31 -8.94
C PHE A 202 7.23 -16.49 -9.43
N GLY A 203 7.31 -16.59 -10.77
CA GLY A 203 8.44 -17.17 -11.48
C GLY A 203 9.42 -16.07 -11.90
N THR A 204 10.58 -16.03 -11.27
CA THR A 204 11.78 -15.41 -11.83
C THR A 204 12.56 -16.53 -12.51
N LYS A 205 12.66 -16.50 -13.85
CA LYS A 205 13.81 -17.11 -14.50
C LYS A 205 14.94 -16.12 -14.31
N ASP A 206 15.84 -16.42 -13.38
CA ASP A 206 17.17 -15.84 -13.43
C ASP A 206 17.75 -16.23 -14.79
N ALA A 207 18.04 -15.22 -15.61
CA ALA A 207 18.73 -15.42 -16.87
C ALA A 207 20.14 -15.92 -16.54
N ALA A 208 20.42 -17.16 -16.94
CA ALA A 208 21.78 -17.63 -17.19
C ALA A 208 22.31 -16.97 -18.47
#